data_AF-A0A959RNW7-F1
#
_entry.id   AF-A0A959RNW7-F1
#
_cell.length_a   1.000
_cell.length_b   1.000
_cell.length_c   1.000
_cell.angle_alpha   90.00
_cell.angle_beta   90.00
_cell.angle_gamma   90.00
#
_symmetry.space_group_name_H-M   'P 1'
#
loop_
_entity.id
_entity.type
_entity.pdbx_description
1 polymer ?
#
loop_
_entity_poly.entity_id
_entity_poly.type
_entity_poly.pdbx_seq_one_letter_code
_entity_poly.pdbx_strand_id
1 'polypeptide(L)'
;MSRFLIIILTLFSSTNTMSQNQTFDSAVRRLYFDVDIFNASSSVVDTFSNFDFLKYNDTVVNQWNLNTSIFMNTKEDAWSSRHVFSFTKSPLSGLKIQSGQIIVRLGETSKTKKFMGVEWLVDFDNKDDGEIFYKKLKEIFAPLSTKQKTEYDKLVGHIAQYSTRNENEKGIKDVSFCFGRSPRTKKYQIALSLFNEFAAE
;
A
#
# COMPACT_ATOMS: atom_id res chain seq x y z
N MET A 1 32.16 31.08 46.40
CA MET A 1 32.24 30.37 45.11
C MET A 1 30.87 29.78 44.81
N SER A 2 30.11 30.42 43.93
CA SER A 2 28.72 30.08 43.61
C SER A 2 28.68 28.93 42.60
N ARG A 3 27.96 27.85 42.92
CA ARG A 3 27.75 26.71 42.02
C ARG A 3 26.60 27.05 41.06
N PHE A 4 26.92 27.27 39.79
CA PHE A 4 25.93 27.44 38.74
C PHE A 4 25.24 26.08 38.44
N LEU A 5 23.94 26.06 38.67
CA LEU A 5 23.03 24.98 38.28
C LEU A 5 22.59 25.25 36.83
N ILE A 6 22.96 24.37 35.89
CA ILE A 6 22.45 24.43 34.51
C ILE A 6 21.17 23.60 34.47
N ILE A 7 20.02 24.29 34.44
CA ILE A 7 18.73 23.68 34.13
C ILE A 7 18.63 23.62 32.60
N ILE A 8 18.77 22.44 32.01
CA ILE A 8 18.43 22.22 30.61
C ILE A 8 16.91 22.11 30.54
N LEU A 9 16.25 23.23 30.23
CA LEU A 9 14.85 23.23 29.81
C LEU A 9 14.80 22.67 28.38
N THR A 10 14.55 21.37 28.24
CA THR A 10 14.10 20.84 26.94
C THR A 10 12.68 21.34 26.73
N LEU A 11 12.58 22.44 25.98
CA LEU A 11 11.33 22.85 25.34
C LEU A 11 10.87 21.70 24.46
N PHE A 12 9.83 20.99 24.89
CA PHE A 12 9.00 20.25 23.98
C PHE A 12 8.43 21.26 23.00
N SER A 13 9.06 21.40 21.83
CA SER A 13 8.37 21.93 20.67
C SER A 13 7.25 20.95 20.37
N SER A 14 6.07 21.21 20.95
CA SER A 14 4.82 20.76 20.37
C SER A 14 4.78 21.39 18.98
N THR A 15 5.32 20.68 18.00
CA THR A 15 4.89 20.88 16.62
C THR A 15 3.39 20.60 16.64
N ASN A 16 2.60 21.66 16.74
CA ASN A 16 1.27 21.68 16.18
C ASN A 16 1.49 21.30 14.73
N THR A 17 1.35 20.01 14.42
CA THR A 17 1.28 19.52 13.06
C THR A 17 0.11 20.30 12.47
N MET A 18 0.43 21.32 11.67
CA MET A 18 -0.54 21.92 10.78
C MET A 18 -1.19 20.73 10.09
N SER A 19 -2.46 20.49 10.36
CA SER A 19 -3.23 19.43 9.71
C SER A 19 -3.26 19.79 8.25
N GLN A 20 -2.24 19.40 7.49
CA GLN A 20 -2.33 19.36 6.04
C GLN A 20 -3.59 18.54 5.77
N ASN A 21 -4.56 19.17 5.10
CA ASN A 21 -5.77 18.48 4.66
C ASN A 21 -5.32 17.25 3.86
N GLN A 22 -5.40 16.09 4.50
CA GLN A 22 -5.01 14.83 3.91
C GLN A 22 -6.06 14.54 2.83
N THR A 23 -5.64 14.40 1.58
CA THR A 23 -6.52 13.95 0.49
C THR A 23 -6.53 12.42 0.43
N PHE A 24 -7.53 11.84 -0.21
CA PHE A 24 -7.62 10.39 -0.39
C PHE A 24 -6.37 9.82 -1.08
N ASP A 25 -5.93 10.44 -2.18
CA ASP A 25 -4.73 10.05 -2.93
C ASP A 25 -3.47 10.15 -2.05
N SER A 26 -3.33 11.21 -1.25
CA SER A 26 -2.20 11.34 -0.32
C SER A 26 -2.20 10.26 0.77
N ALA A 27 -3.38 9.82 1.22
CA ALA A 27 -3.51 8.73 2.18
C ALA A 27 -3.08 7.39 1.59
N VAL A 28 -3.44 7.13 0.32
CA VAL A 28 -2.94 5.95 -0.39
C VAL A 28 -1.43 6.02 -0.56
N ARG A 29 -0.88 7.12 -1.09
CA ARG A 29 0.55 7.28 -1.31
C ARG A 29 1.37 7.05 -0.05
N ARG A 30 0.91 7.51 1.12
CA ARG A 30 1.58 7.26 2.41
C ARG A 30 1.72 5.77 2.74
N LEU A 31 0.76 4.92 2.34
CA LEU A 31 0.88 3.46 2.51
C LEU A 31 1.98 2.83 1.62
N TYR A 32 2.39 3.57 0.60
CA TYR A 32 3.47 3.24 -0.33
C TYR A 32 4.63 4.22 -0.20
N PHE A 33 4.82 4.80 0.99
CA PHE A 33 5.98 5.64 1.31
C PHE A 33 6.11 6.87 0.40
N ASP A 34 4.96 7.48 0.11
CA ASP A 34 4.78 8.66 -0.73
C ASP A 34 5.18 8.46 -2.21
N VAL A 35 5.33 7.21 -2.65
CA VAL A 35 5.56 6.86 -4.05
C VAL A 35 4.30 7.06 -4.87
N ASP A 36 4.41 7.79 -5.98
CA ASP A 36 3.37 7.88 -7.00
C ASP A 36 3.42 6.64 -7.92
N ILE A 37 2.78 5.56 -7.47
CA ILE A 37 2.87 4.24 -8.11
C ILE A 37 2.40 4.26 -9.57
N PHE A 38 1.36 5.05 -9.89
CA PHE A 38 0.80 5.08 -11.23
C PHE A 38 1.67 5.88 -12.20
N ASN A 39 2.22 7.02 -11.76
CA ASN A 39 3.06 7.85 -12.62
C ASN A 39 4.50 7.35 -12.71
N ALA A 40 5.00 6.63 -11.69
CA ALA A 40 6.34 6.02 -11.70
C ALA A 40 6.39 4.71 -12.54
N SER A 41 5.46 4.47 -13.45
CA SER A 41 5.20 3.14 -14.02
C SER A 41 6.41 2.37 -14.57
N SER A 42 7.43 3.05 -15.10
CA SER A 42 8.68 2.43 -15.58
C SER A 42 9.81 2.40 -14.55
N SER A 43 9.74 3.22 -13.49
CA SER A 43 10.77 3.40 -12.47
C SER A 43 10.34 2.97 -11.06
N VAL A 44 9.11 2.48 -10.88
CA VAL A 44 8.55 2.18 -9.55
C VAL A 44 9.38 1.13 -8.79
N VAL A 45 9.99 0.19 -9.50
CA VAL A 45 10.91 -0.80 -8.95
C VAL A 45 12.18 -0.13 -8.43
N ASP A 46 12.77 0.77 -9.22
CA ASP A 46 13.96 1.53 -8.83
C ASP A 46 13.64 2.45 -7.63
N THR A 47 12.48 3.12 -7.66
CA THR A 47 12.00 3.95 -6.56
C THR A 47 11.84 3.14 -5.28
N PHE A 48 11.21 1.96 -5.33
CA PHE A 48 11.09 1.10 -4.15
C PHE A 48 12.42 0.55 -3.64
N SER A 49 13.37 0.31 -4.55
CA SER A 49 14.71 -0.18 -4.20
C SER A 49 15.54 0.85 -3.41
N ASN A 50 15.18 2.14 -3.48
CA ASN A 50 15.88 3.22 -2.77
C ASN A 50 15.40 3.40 -1.32
N PHE A 51 14.41 2.64 -0.85
CA PHE A 51 13.96 2.73 0.54
C PHE A 51 14.61 1.66 1.41
N ASP A 52 15.38 2.07 2.42
CA ASP A 52 16.06 1.17 3.37
C ASP A 52 15.08 0.27 4.17
N PHE A 53 13.81 0.62 4.19
CA PHE A 53 12.77 -0.17 4.85
C PHE A 53 12.04 -1.17 3.93
N LEU A 54 12.46 -1.24 2.67
CA LEU A 54 12.04 -2.21 1.67
C LEU A 54 13.23 -3.05 1.22
N LYS A 55 13.20 -4.34 1.56
CA LYS A 55 14.19 -5.29 1.05
C LYS A 55 13.67 -5.88 -0.26
N TYR A 56 14.37 -5.64 -1.36
CA TYR A 56 14.09 -6.34 -2.61
C TYR A 56 14.44 -7.82 -2.46
N ASN A 57 13.42 -8.67 -2.61
CA ASN A 57 13.59 -10.11 -2.63
C ASN A 57 13.68 -10.50 -4.11
N ASP A 58 14.86 -10.92 -4.55
CA ASP A 58 15.30 -11.14 -5.94
C ASP A 58 14.48 -12.21 -6.71
N THR A 59 13.16 -12.04 -6.74
CA THR A 59 12.19 -13.03 -7.18
C THR A 59 11.50 -12.50 -8.43
N VAL A 60 12.29 -12.19 -9.46
CA VAL A 60 11.74 -11.86 -10.78
C VAL A 60 11.24 -13.15 -11.41
N VAL A 61 9.92 -13.33 -11.40
CA VAL A 61 9.28 -14.40 -12.16
C VAL A 61 8.79 -13.79 -13.46
N ASN A 62 9.40 -14.20 -14.58
CA ASN A 62 8.97 -13.81 -15.93
C ASN A 62 8.07 -14.90 -16.50
N GLN A 63 6.85 -14.54 -16.86
CA GLN A 63 5.93 -15.44 -17.54
C GLN A 63 5.40 -14.77 -18.80
N TRP A 64 5.59 -15.42 -19.95
CA TRP A 64 4.91 -15.01 -21.17
C TRP A 64 3.40 -15.11 -20.96
N ASN A 65 2.66 -14.08 -21.35
CA ASN A 65 1.24 -14.00 -21.08
C ASN A 65 0.55 -13.17 -22.17
N LEU A 66 -0.31 -13.81 -22.95
CA LEU A 66 -1.09 -13.16 -24.00
C LEU A 66 -1.93 -11.97 -23.47
N ASN A 67 -2.44 -12.07 -22.24
CA ASN A 67 -3.17 -10.96 -21.60
C ASN A 67 -2.25 -9.77 -21.32
N THR A 68 -0.96 -10.00 -21.12
CA THR A 68 0.01 -8.90 -20.98
C THR A 68 0.19 -8.17 -22.31
N SER A 69 0.35 -8.86 -23.44
CA SER A 69 0.43 -8.21 -24.75
C SER A 69 -0.84 -7.40 -25.06
N ILE A 70 -2.02 -7.94 -24.75
CA ILE A 70 -3.30 -7.23 -24.89
C ILE A 70 -3.35 -5.99 -23.98
N PHE A 71 -3.02 -6.13 -22.69
CA PHE A 71 -3.03 -5.01 -21.74
C PHE A 71 -2.02 -3.90 -22.10
N MET A 72 -0.87 -4.29 -22.65
CA MET A 72 0.15 -3.36 -23.14
C MET A 72 -0.21 -2.75 -24.50
N ASN A 73 -1.27 -3.24 -25.17
CA ASN A 73 -1.67 -2.83 -26.52
C ASN A 73 -0.50 -2.91 -27.52
N THR A 74 0.21 -4.03 -27.50
CA THR A 74 1.39 -4.27 -28.33
C THR A 74 1.23 -5.50 -29.21
N LYS A 75 1.92 -5.50 -30.36
CA LYS A 75 2.06 -6.66 -31.25
C LYS A 75 3.33 -7.47 -30.98
N GLU A 76 4.17 -7.01 -30.05
CA GLU A 76 5.39 -7.70 -29.61
C GLU A 76 5.05 -8.79 -28.58
N ASP A 77 5.95 -9.78 -28.45
CA ASP A 77 5.93 -10.70 -27.31
C ASP A 77 6.09 -9.90 -26.02
N ALA A 78 5.16 -10.10 -25.10
CA ALA A 78 5.17 -9.47 -23.80
C ALA A 78 5.15 -10.51 -22.68
N TRP A 79 5.87 -10.22 -21.60
CA TRP A 79 5.88 -11.03 -20.39
C TRP A 79 5.48 -10.18 -19.19
N SER A 80 4.93 -10.84 -18.17
CA SER A 80 4.73 -10.22 -16.86
C SER A 80 5.93 -10.53 -15.99
N SER A 81 6.53 -9.48 -15.40
CA SER A 81 7.52 -9.59 -14.35
C SER A 81 6.89 -9.25 -12.99
N ARG A 82 7.23 -10.03 -11.97
CA ARG A 82 6.78 -9.83 -10.59
C ARG A 82 7.97 -9.44 -9.72
N HIS A 83 7.89 -8.30 -9.04
CA HIS A 83 8.92 -7.75 -8.16
C HIS A 83 8.39 -7.72 -6.73
N VAL A 84 9.13 -8.26 -5.77
CA VAL A 84 8.68 -8.37 -4.37
C VAL A 84 9.60 -7.59 -3.45
N PHE A 85 9.02 -6.69 -2.66
CA PHE A 85 9.72 -5.89 -1.67
C PHE A 85 9.18 -6.24 -0.28
N SER A 86 9.99 -6.83 0.58
CA SER A 86 9.60 -7.11 1.97
C SER A 86 9.78 -5.91 2.87
N PHE A 87 8.81 -5.69 3.75
CA PHE A 87 8.91 -4.73 4.83
C PHE A 87 9.95 -5.17 5.85
N THR A 88 10.90 -4.30 6.17
CA THR A 88 11.80 -4.50 7.31
C THR A 88 11.23 -3.89 8.61
N LYS A 89 10.20 -3.05 8.50
CA LYS A 89 9.44 -2.44 9.61
C LYS A 89 7.97 -2.28 9.23
N SER A 90 7.09 -2.11 10.22
CA SER A 90 5.67 -1.86 9.95
C SER A 90 5.47 -0.60 9.08
N PRO A 91 4.65 -0.66 8.03
CA PRO A 91 4.30 0.49 7.20
C PRO A 91 3.40 1.51 7.92
N LEU A 92 2.77 1.12 9.03
CA LEU A 92 2.07 2.02 9.94
C LEU A 92 2.79 2.10 11.28
N SER A 93 3.11 3.32 11.71
CA SER A 93 3.88 3.57 12.94
C SER A 93 3.19 3.00 14.18
N GLY A 94 3.97 2.38 15.06
CA GLY A 94 3.50 1.83 16.33
C GLY A 94 2.69 0.52 16.22
N LEU A 95 2.51 -0.03 15.02
CA LEU A 95 1.79 -1.29 14.83
C LEU A 95 2.76 -2.46 14.65
N LYS A 96 2.43 -3.59 15.28
CA LYS A 96 3.20 -4.83 15.17
C LYS A 96 2.75 -5.59 13.94
N ILE A 97 3.70 -6.05 13.14
CA ILE A 97 3.48 -6.97 12.02
C ILE A 97 4.45 -8.14 12.14
N GLN A 98 4.07 -9.30 11.63
CA GLN A 98 4.95 -10.47 11.55
C GLN A 98 5.81 -10.40 10.29
N SER A 99 5.19 -10.08 9.16
CA SER A 99 5.86 -9.84 7.89
C SER A 99 4.96 -9.01 6.99
N GLY A 100 5.51 -8.36 5.98
CA GLY A 100 4.70 -7.76 4.93
C GLY A 100 5.51 -7.52 3.67
N GLN A 101 4.81 -7.22 2.59
CA GLN A 101 5.42 -7.02 1.29
C GLN A 101 4.57 -6.13 0.38
N ILE A 102 5.26 -5.42 -0.49
CA ILE A 102 4.70 -4.84 -1.71
C ILE A 102 5.12 -5.73 -2.88
N ILE A 103 4.16 -6.11 -3.71
CA ILE A 103 4.40 -6.87 -4.93
C ILE A 103 4.02 -5.96 -6.10
N VAL A 104 5.00 -5.59 -6.90
CA VAL A 104 4.78 -4.85 -8.14
C VAL A 104 4.74 -5.83 -9.30
N ARG A 105 3.74 -5.68 -10.18
CA ARG A 105 3.64 -6.42 -11.44
C ARG A 105 3.85 -5.45 -12.59
N LEU A 106 4.83 -5.73 -13.44
CA LEU A 106 5.05 -5.01 -14.68
C LEU A 106 4.74 -5.93 -15.86
N GLY A 107 4.27 -5.32 -16.94
CA GLY A 107 4.26 -5.91 -18.26
C GLY A 107 5.46 -5.36 -19.00
N GLU A 108 6.21 -6.23 -19.65
CA GLU A 108 7.45 -5.87 -20.32
C GLU A 108 7.45 -6.45 -21.75
N THR A 109 7.97 -5.66 -22.69
CA THR A 109 8.46 -6.14 -23.99
C THR A 109 9.95 -5.89 -24.06
N SER A 110 10.58 -6.24 -25.18
CA SER A 110 11.98 -5.89 -25.45
C SER A 110 12.29 -4.38 -25.38
N LYS A 111 11.28 -3.52 -25.46
CA LYS A 111 11.43 -2.05 -25.55
C LYS A 111 10.67 -1.26 -24.51
N THR A 112 9.62 -1.84 -23.92
CA THR A 112 8.67 -1.09 -23.09
C THR A 112 8.40 -1.79 -21.78
N LYS A 113 8.15 -1.01 -20.73
CA LYS A 113 7.65 -1.48 -19.44
C LYS A 113 6.38 -0.71 -19.11
N LYS A 114 5.38 -1.42 -18.59
CA LYS A 114 4.09 -0.85 -18.18
C LYS A 114 3.70 -1.39 -16.83
N PHE A 115 3.33 -0.51 -15.91
CA PHE A 115 2.75 -0.91 -14.65
C PHE A 115 1.42 -1.64 -14.86
N MET A 116 1.31 -2.86 -14.33
CA MET A 116 0.10 -3.68 -14.43
C MET A 116 -0.66 -3.74 -13.10
N GLY A 117 0.03 -3.59 -11.98
CA GLY A 117 -0.61 -3.60 -10.68
C GLY A 117 0.35 -3.66 -9.51
N VAL A 118 -0.19 -3.38 -8.34
CA VAL A 118 0.50 -3.49 -7.06
C VAL A 118 -0.39 -4.23 -6.07
N GLU A 119 0.20 -5.13 -5.30
CA GLU A 119 -0.42 -5.73 -4.13
C GLU A 119 0.37 -5.33 -2.90
N TRP A 120 -0.34 -5.05 -1.82
CA TRP A 120 0.24 -4.73 -0.53
C TRP A 120 -0.33 -5.72 0.48
N LEU A 121 0.54 -6.47 1.15
CA LEU A 121 0.18 -7.59 2.02
C LEU A 121 0.90 -7.47 3.36
N VAL A 122 0.18 -7.69 4.45
CA VAL A 122 0.76 -7.72 5.81
C VAL A 122 0.19 -8.91 6.56
N ASP A 123 1.08 -9.74 7.09
CA ASP A 123 0.76 -10.90 7.91
C ASP A 123 0.96 -10.59 9.41
N PHE A 124 0.12 -11.23 10.21
CA PHE A 124 0.08 -11.17 11.68
C PHE A 124 0.00 -12.58 12.25
N ASP A 125 0.67 -12.81 13.37
CA ASP A 125 0.62 -14.11 14.06
C ASP A 125 -0.71 -14.32 14.79
N ASN A 126 -1.29 -13.25 15.33
CA ASN A 126 -2.55 -13.26 16.05
C ASN A 126 -3.58 -12.37 15.36
N LYS A 127 -4.84 -12.63 15.67
CA LYS A 127 -5.98 -11.92 15.09
C LYS A 127 -6.05 -10.48 15.56
N ASP A 128 -5.79 -10.23 16.84
CA ASP A 128 -6.00 -8.95 17.50
C ASP A 128 -5.10 -7.85 16.91
N ASP A 129 -3.81 -8.14 16.69
CA ASP A 129 -2.88 -7.22 16.03
C ASP A 129 -3.36 -6.87 14.61
N GLY A 130 -3.87 -7.87 13.88
CA GLY A 130 -4.45 -7.69 12.55
C GLY A 130 -5.73 -6.84 12.56
N GLU A 131 -6.60 -7.03 13.56
CA GLU A 131 -7.81 -6.24 13.74
C GLU A 131 -7.50 -4.79 14.09
N ILE A 132 -6.52 -4.55 14.95
CA ILE A 132 -6.04 -3.19 15.28
C ILE A 132 -5.53 -2.50 14.01
N PHE A 133 -4.73 -3.20 13.21
CA PHE A 133 -4.21 -2.66 11.96
C PHE A 133 -5.33 -2.38 10.96
N TYR A 134 -6.26 -3.31 10.78
CA TYR A 134 -7.42 -3.15 9.91
C TYR A 134 -8.29 -1.97 10.32
N LYS A 135 -8.56 -1.83 11.63
CA LYS A 135 -9.26 -0.66 12.18
C LYS A 135 -8.52 0.64 11.86
N LYS A 136 -7.18 0.64 11.96
CA LYS A 136 -6.39 1.84 11.65
C LYS A 136 -6.51 2.26 10.19
N LEU A 137 -6.54 1.31 9.27
CA LEU A 137 -6.81 1.59 7.85
C LEU A 137 -8.20 2.20 7.67
N LYS A 138 -9.24 1.64 8.31
CA LYS A 138 -10.59 2.21 8.26
C LYS A 138 -10.62 3.64 8.78
N GLU A 139 -9.94 3.93 9.88
CA GLU A 139 -9.83 5.29 10.45
C GLU A 139 -9.15 6.29 9.49
N ILE A 140 -8.18 5.82 8.69
CA ILE A 140 -7.50 6.65 7.68
C ILE A 140 -8.45 7.01 6.53
N PHE A 141 -9.19 6.03 5.99
CA PHE A 141 -9.92 6.22 4.74
C PHE A 141 -11.38 6.63 4.89
N ALA A 142 -12.06 6.24 5.97
CA ALA A 142 -13.47 6.60 6.19
C ALA A 142 -13.75 8.11 6.10
N PRO A 143 -12.98 9.01 6.76
CA PRO A 143 -13.25 10.45 6.67
C PRO A 143 -12.91 11.07 5.31
N LEU A 144 -12.13 10.38 4.47
CA LEU A 144 -11.69 10.86 3.16
C LEU A 144 -12.57 10.36 2.01
N SER A 145 -13.52 9.47 2.31
CA SER A 145 -14.31 8.77 1.29
C SER A 145 -15.68 9.41 1.09
N THR A 146 -16.13 9.47 -0.16
CA THR A 146 -17.52 9.82 -0.51
C THR A 146 -18.41 8.58 -0.59
N LYS A 147 -17.83 7.41 -0.88
CA LYS A 147 -18.51 6.11 -0.87
C LYS A 147 -17.71 5.13 0.00
N GLN A 148 -18.41 4.33 0.78
CA GLN A 148 -17.80 3.32 1.63
C GLN A 148 -18.70 2.09 1.74
N LYS A 149 -18.09 0.92 1.85
CA LYS A 149 -18.78 -0.34 2.11
C LYS A 149 -17.93 -1.21 3.03
N THR A 150 -18.57 -1.85 3.99
CA THR A 150 -17.93 -2.86 4.83
C THR A 150 -18.80 -4.09 4.87
N GLU A 151 -18.20 -5.24 4.62
CA GLU A 151 -18.90 -6.52 4.61
C GLU A 151 -18.04 -7.63 5.21
N TYR A 152 -18.66 -8.80 5.38
CA TYR A 152 -17.98 -10.00 5.81
C TYR A 152 -18.28 -11.11 4.81
N ASP A 153 -17.22 -11.65 4.21
CA ASP A 153 -17.28 -12.82 3.36
C ASP A 153 -16.69 -14.03 4.09
N LYS A 154 -17.31 -15.20 3.95
CA LYS A 154 -16.90 -16.41 4.69
C LYS A 154 -15.53 -16.95 4.27
N LEU A 155 -15.11 -16.69 3.03
CA LEU A 155 -13.86 -17.20 2.46
C LEU A 155 -12.72 -16.18 2.58
N VAL A 156 -13.04 -14.89 2.48
CA VAL A 156 -12.06 -13.79 2.50
C VAL A 156 -11.91 -13.17 3.90
N GLY A 157 -13.00 -13.08 4.67
CA GLY A 157 -13.04 -12.41 5.97
C GLY A 157 -13.69 -11.03 5.88
N HIS A 158 -13.19 -10.08 6.68
CA HIS A 158 -13.69 -8.70 6.67
C HIS A 158 -13.21 -7.96 5.44
N ILE A 159 -14.11 -7.28 4.75
CA ILE A 159 -13.80 -6.45 3.58
C ILE A 159 -14.23 -5.02 3.88
N ALA A 160 -13.37 -4.06 3.58
CA ALA A 160 -13.68 -2.64 3.63
C ALA A 160 -13.24 -1.96 2.33
N GLN A 161 -14.17 -1.29 1.68
CA GLN A 161 -13.98 -0.60 0.42
C GLN A 161 -14.26 0.89 0.64
N TYR A 162 -13.37 1.71 0.10
CA TYR A 162 -13.39 3.15 0.26
C TYR A 162 -13.13 3.82 -1.07
N SER A 163 -13.86 4.89 -1.34
CA SER A 163 -13.79 5.57 -2.61
C SER A 163 -14.11 7.05 -2.51
N THR A 164 -13.39 7.84 -3.28
CA THR A 164 -13.63 9.28 -3.46
C THR A 164 -14.12 9.57 -4.88
N ARG A 165 -15.16 10.39 -4.97
CA ARG A 165 -15.69 10.96 -6.22
C ARG A 165 -15.65 12.49 -6.19
N ASN A 166 -14.85 13.07 -5.30
CA ASN A 166 -14.60 14.50 -5.27
C ASN A 166 -13.89 14.92 -6.57
N GLU A 167 -14.48 15.82 -7.35
CA GLU A 167 -13.95 16.28 -8.63
C GLU A 167 -12.60 16.99 -8.49
N ASN A 168 -12.34 17.58 -7.31
CA ASN A 168 -11.07 18.25 -7.01
C ASN A 168 -9.95 17.26 -6.67
N GLU A 169 -10.28 15.99 -6.40
CA GLU A 169 -9.28 14.95 -6.14
C GLU A 169 -8.87 14.24 -7.44
N LYS A 170 -7.57 14.31 -7.72
CA LYS A 170 -6.91 13.61 -8.82
C LYS A 170 -6.09 12.45 -8.26
N GLY A 171 -5.81 11.45 -9.10
CA GLY A 171 -5.01 10.29 -8.73
C GLY A 171 -5.86 9.10 -8.31
N ILE A 172 -5.42 8.40 -7.27
CA ILE A 172 -6.04 7.15 -6.81
C ILE A 172 -7.37 7.47 -6.13
N LYS A 173 -8.44 6.84 -6.60
CA LYS A 173 -9.80 7.10 -6.11
C LYS A 173 -10.42 5.98 -5.31
N ASP A 174 -9.80 4.81 -5.33
CA ASP A 174 -10.40 3.57 -4.84
C ASP A 174 -9.37 2.75 -4.06
N VAL A 175 -9.76 2.27 -2.89
CA VAL A 175 -8.98 1.29 -2.12
C VAL A 175 -9.92 0.24 -1.52
N SER A 176 -9.44 -1.00 -1.46
CA SER A 176 -10.07 -2.09 -0.72
C SER A 176 -9.07 -2.71 0.23
N PHE A 177 -9.54 -3.09 1.41
CA PHE A 177 -8.81 -3.85 2.41
C PHE A 177 -9.58 -5.14 2.71
N CYS A 178 -8.89 -6.27 2.65
CA CYS A 178 -9.41 -7.56 3.09
C CYS A 178 -8.61 -8.03 4.29
N PHE A 179 -9.28 -8.38 5.38
CA PHE A 179 -8.67 -8.94 6.58
C PHE A 179 -9.27 -10.31 6.92
N GLY A 180 -8.44 -11.33 6.92
CA GLY A 180 -8.87 -12.69 7.22
C GLY A 180 -7.70 -13.65 7.35
N ARG A 181 -7.99 -14.95 7.46
CA ARG A 181 -6.94 -15.96 7.51
C ARG A 181 -6.51 -16.33 6.09
N SER A 182 -5.26 -16.02 5.74
CA SER A 182 -4.73 -16.31 4.40
C SER A 182 -4.72 -17.82 4.14
N PRO A 183 -5.33 -18.30 3.05
CA PRO A 183 -5.26 -19.72 2.70
C PRO A 183 -3.83 -20.15 2.33
N ARG A 184 -2.99 -19.21 1.89
CA ARG A 184 -1.60 -19.44 1.47
C ARG A 184 -0.63 -19.48 2.65
N THR A 185 -0.60 -18.44 3.48
CA THR A 185 0.38 -18.34 4.58
C THR A 185 -0.13 -18.96 5.88
N LYS A 186 -1.44 -19.28 5.96
CA LYS A 186 -2.15 -19.73 7.17
C LYS A 186 -2.13 -18.75 8.34
N LYS A 187 -1.61 -17.53 8.13
CA LYS A 187 -1.57 -16.40 9.07
C LYS A 187 -2.81 -15.51 8.90
N TYR A 188 -3.04 -14.62 9.87
CA TYR A 188 -3.96 -13.50 9.68
C TYR A 188 -3.32 -12.49 8.74
N GLN A 189 -4.01 -12.05 7.71
CA GLN A 189 -3.45 -11.22 6.66
C GLN A 189 -4.37 -10.07 6.32
N ILE A 190 -3.78 -8.88 6.15
CA ILE A 190 -4.40 -7.77 5.45
C ILE A 190 -3.87 -7.76 4.01
N ALA A 191 -4.77 -7.70 3.05
CA ALA A 191 -4.47 -7.45 1.65
C ALA A 191 -5.12 -6.14 1.21
N LEU A 192 -4.38 -5.33 0.46
CA LEU A 192 -4.84 -4.05 -0.08
C LEU A 192 -4.80 -4.09 -1.61
N SER A 193 -5.88 -3.62 -2.23
CA SER A 193 -5.98 -3.38 -3.68
C SER A 193 -6.42 -1.94 -3.99
N LEU A 194 -5.95 -1.39 -5.10
CA LEU A 194 -6.28 -0.03 -5.57
C LEU A 194 -7.50 -0.01 -6.51
N PHE A 195 -8.39 -0.95 -6.31
CA PHE A 195 -9.62 -1.15 -7.08
C PHE A 195 -10.70 -1.67 -6.13
N ASN A 196 -11.95 -1.30 -6.40
CA ASN A 196 -13.13 -1.75 -5.69
C ASN A 196 -14.33 -1.80 -6.64
N GLU A 197 -15.48 -2.24 -6.14
CA GLU A 197 -16.71 -2.36 -6.93
C GLU A 197 -17.29 -1.04 -7.44
N PHE A 198 -16.99 0.08 -6.77
CA PHE A 198 -17.50 1.40 -7.16
C PHE A 198 -16.88 1.93 -8.45
N ALA A 199 -15.84 1.29 -8.97
CA ALA A 199 -15.23 1.68 -10.25
C ALA A 199 -16.10 1.33 -11.47
N ALA A 200 -17.11 0.46 -11.30
CA ALA A 200 -18.05 0.08 -12.35
C ALA A 200 -19.37 0.89 -12.33
N GLU A 201 -19.52 1.81 -11.37
CA GLU A 201 -20.68 2.69 -11.17
C GLU A 201 -20.39 4.13 -11.59
#